data_AF-A0A9D1EVN7-F1
#
_entry.id   AF-A0A9D1EVN7-F1
#
_cell.length_a   1.000
_cell.length_b   1.000
_cell.length_c   1.000
_cell.angle_alpha   90.00
_cell.angle_beta   90.00
_cell.angle_gamma   90.00
#
_symmetry.space_group_name_H-M   'P 1'
#
loop_
_entity.id
_entity.type
_entity.pdbx_description
1 polymer ?
#
loop_
_entity_poly.entity_id
_entity_poly.type
_entity_poly.pdbx_seq_one_letter_code
_entity_poly.pdbx_strand_id
1 'polypeptide(L)'
;MNRTDAGEDTGMKDPEGKRKIQGVEEQPEELAAACLGYFRERPILGRLLEGFWEKYLSYGKFAGTVTVRILTESERMDLEGFLQRNYHGKKTASVSARRFEEALAGSRFAGIGGKEALELYFQRTPVDKKEQRRREEEQWASLLERIEKDARRLEQERSKAEAGETEREQTGGRPALVWLSEIAGCGEEKGSCAAYLKKRWREAGKDFAEAERLLKLGIRILDGFPRTGKKEAFSGGKYLAVLAAELTGNPHAFDDGARDGTYLELLVKWYVREIAGEAEESEGEFPALERQKRYLRAGILRDDVSNYTLAAGILARNREGKPHRGMAGFLAEGEPVQIALSSVARWSFAKCLGNRLYIVENPSVYAILCGVWKRDCGLMCMNGQPRLSALLLLDLLAKAKTEVWYAGDFDPEGLLIAQKLKRHYSGSFHFWHMSSADYRASMSGEKITPRRLKILDGIADEELRETALAVKAAGRAGYQERLWAAYARDVAEAGRKQTRKER
;
A
#
# COMPACT_ATOMS: atom_id res chain seq x y z
N MET A 1 63.35 -74.94 49.67
CA MET A 1 63.99 -73.91 50.52
C MET A 1 62.88 -73.17 51.27
N ASN A 2 62.92 -73.23 52.61
CA ASN A 2 62.31 -72.37 53.64
C ASN A 2 60.80 -72.04 53.55
N ARG A 3 59.96 -72.41 54.54
CA ARG A 3 59.74 -71.76 55.86
C ARG A 3 59.28 -70.30 55.69
N THR A 4 58.27 -69.71 56.35
CA THR A 4 57.34 -70.03 57.45
C THR A 4 56.43 -68.79 57.64
N ASP A 5 55.23 -69.01 58.17
CA ASP A 5 54.49 -68.22 59.18
C ASP A 5 53.85 -66.83 58.96
N ALA A 6 52.69 -66.76 59.64
CA ALA A 6 51.93 -65.64 60.23
C ALA A 6 51.12 -64.75 59.26
N GLY A 7 49.84 -64.46 59.48
CA GLY A 7 49.02 -64.47 60.71
C GLY A 7 48.37 -63.09 60.88
N GLU A 8 47.11 -63.05 61.36
CA GLU A 8 46.25 -61.88 61.70
C GLU A 8 45.42 -61.34 60.53
N ASP A 9 44.11 -61.58 60.42
CA ASP A 9 42.97 -61.31 61.33
C ASP A 9 42.78 -59.82 61.67
N THR A 10 41.65 -59.26 61.23
CA THR A 10 40.87 -58.20 61.89
C THR A 10 39.66 -57.90 60.99
N GLY A 11 38.48 -58.35 61.44
CA GLY A 11 37.23 -58.19 60.71
C GLY A 11 36.59 -56.80 60.79
N MET A 12 35.52 -56.62 60.02
CA MET A 12 34.31 -55.86 60.40
C MET A 12 33.17 -56.13 59.40
N LYS A 13 32.03 -56.62 59.90
CA LYS A 13 30.69 -56.45 59.29
C LYS A 13 30.30 -54.96 59.48
N ASP A 14 29.52 -54.29 58.63
CA ASP A 14 28.11 -54.44 58.18
C ASP A 14 27.79 -53.13 57.39
N PRO A 15 26.55 -52.77 56.93
CA PRO A 15 25.34 -53.52 56.57
C PRO A 15 24.70 -52.96 55.25
N GLU A 16 23.41 -53.20 55.03
CA GLU A 16 22.51 -52.68 53.96
C GLU A 16 22.39 -53.53 52.69
N GLY A 17 21.55 -54.56 52.82
CA GLY A 17 20.98 -55.28 51.70
C GLY A 17 20.22 -54.37 50.73
N LYS A 18 20.74 -54.25 49.51
CA LYS A 18 19.97 -53.90 48.32
C LYS A 18 19.95 -55.11 47.39
N ARG A 19 18.75 -55.64 47.15
CA ARG A 19 18.50 -56.62 46.08
C ARG A 19 18.90 -55.97 44.75
N LYS A 20 19.89 -56.55 44.07
CA LYS A 20 20.12 -56.30 42.63
C LYS A 20 18.88 -56.78 41.87
N ILE A 21 18.14 -55.86 41.27
CA ILE A 21 17.22 -56.20 40.18
C ILE A 21 18.11 -56.40 38.95
N GLN A 22 18.11 -57.61 38.39
CA GLN A 22 18.78 -57.92 37.13
C GLN A 22 18.09 -57.11 36.02
N GLY A 23 18.83 -56.16 35.43
CA GLY A 23 18.40 -55.40 34.27
C GLY A 23 18.54 -56.25 33.02
N VAL A 24 17.43 -56.53 32.36
CA VAL A 24 17.40 -56.92 30.94
C VAL A 24 17.68 -55.63 30.17
N GLU A 25 18.76 -55.59 29.38
CA GLU A 25 18.95 -54.52 28.40
C GLU A 25 17.88 -54.71 27.31
N GLU A 26 16.73 -54.07 27.49
CA GLU A 26 15.67 -54.00 26.47
C GLU A 26 16.22 -53.25 25.24
N GLN A 27 15.93 -53.75 24.04
CA GLN A 27 16.36 -53.08 22.81
C GLN A 27 15.68 -51.70 22.71
N PRO A 28 16.35 -50.67 22.14
CA PRO A 28 15.83 -49.29 22.12
C PRO A 28 14.42 -49.15 21.53
N GLU A 29 14.05 -50.00 20.56
CA GLU A 29 12.73 -50.02 19.94
C GLU A 29 11.63 -50.59 20.87
N GLU A 30 11.97 -51.60 21.68
CA GLU A 30 11.05 -52.20 22.65
C GLU A 30 10.76 -51.22 23.80
N LEU A 31 11.78 -50.51 24.27
CA LEU A 31 11.65 -49.47 25.29
C LEU A 31 10.73 -48.33 24.83
N ALA A 32 10.90 -47.90 23.57
CA ALA A 32 10.07 -46.86 22.96
C ALA A 32 8.59 -47.30 22.83
N ALA A 33 8.35 -48.54 22.40
CA ALA A 33 7.01 -49.11 22.31
C ALA A 33 6.35 -49.24 23.70
N ALA A 34 7.11 -49.69 24.71
CA ALA A 34 6.63 -49.81 26.08
C ALA A 34 6.34 -48.44 26.74
N CYS A 35 7.10 -47.41 26.37
CA CYS A 35 6.87 -46.02 26.81
C CYS A 35 5.60 -45.44 26.19
N LEU A 36 5.42 -45.63 24.89
CA LEU A 36 4.22 -45.21 24.17
C LEU A 36 2.96 -45.89 24.73
N GLY A 37 3.01 -47.20 24.96
CA GLY A 37 1.92 -47.96 25.57
C GLY A 37 1.56 -47.42 26.96
N TYR A 38 2.58 -47.22 27.81
CA TYR A 38 2.38 -46.71 29.17
C TYR A 38 1.67 -45.35 29.21
N PHE A 39 2.04 -44.42 28.33
CA PHE A 39 1.41 -43.10 28.25
C PHE A 39 0.02 -43.13 27.59
N ARG A 40 -0.22 -44.00 26.61
CA ARG A 40 -1.54 -44.14 25.96
C ARG A 40 -2.59 -44.79 26.85
N GLU A 41 -2.18 -45.72 27.70
CA GLU A 41 -3.06 -46.37 28.68
C GLU A 41 -3.51 -45.42 29.81
N ARG A 42 -2.83 -44.27 29.99
CA ARG A 42 -3.02 -43.34 31.12
C ARG A 42 -3.43 -41.94 30.64
N PRO A 43 -4.74 -41.64 30.55
CA PRO A 43 -5.24 -40.40 29.96
C PRO A 43 -4.70 -39.10 30.59
N ILE A 44 -4.44 -39.10 31.91
CA ILE A 44 -3.88 -37.93 32.59
C ILE A 44 -2.45 -37.61 32.15
N LEU A 45 -1.64 -38.62 31.84
CA LEU A 45 -0.28 -38.43 31.36
C LEU A 45 -0.28 -37.99 29.89
N GLY A 46 -1.24 -38.46 29.09
CA GLY A 46 -1.51 -37.92 27.76
C GLY A 46 -1.80 -36.41 27.79
N ARG A 47 -2.68 -35.95 28.68
CA ARG A 47 -2.96 -34.51 28.86
C ARG A 47 -1.76 -33.71 29.36
N LEU A 48 -0.88 -34.32 30.15
CA LEU A 48 0.39 -33.68 30.52
C LEU A 48 1.30 -33.51 29.31
N LEU A 49 1.44 -34.56 28.48
CA LEU A 49 2.22 -34.52 27.24
C LEU A 49 1.65 -33.51 26.25
N GLU A 50 0.32 -33.37 26.14
CA GLU A 50 -0.33 -32.30 25.35
C GLU A 50 0.06 -30.90 25.86
N GLY A 51 -0.01 -30.66 27.17
CA GLY A 51 0.40 -29.37 27.72
C GLY A 51 1.90 -29.09 27.55
N PHE A 52 2.75 -30.12 27.62
CA PHE A 52 4.18 -29.97 27.35
C PHE A 52 4.46 -29.77 25.87
N TRP A 53 3.66 -30.37 24.97
CA TRP A 53 3.70 -30.13 23.54
C TRP A 53 3.46 -28.64 23.22
N GLU A 54 2.39 -28.05 23.77
CA GLU A 54 2.07 -26.63 23.57
C GLU A 54 3.18 -25.69 24.09
N LYS A 55 3.81 -26.05 25.22
CA LYS A 55 4.95 -25.32 25.76
C LYS A 55 6.19 -25.48 24.90
N TYR A 56 6.45 -26.68 24.38
CA TYR A 56 7.55 -26.92 23.47
C TYR A 56 7.40 -26.06 22.20
N LEU A 57 6.20 -26.03 21.61
CA LEU A 57 5.90 -25.19 20.46
C LEU A 57 6.15 -23.70 20.72
N SER A 58 6.06 -23.26 21.97
CA SER A 58 6.25 -21.86 22.37
C SER A 58 7.68 -21.52 22.79
N TYR A 59 8.38 -22.42 23.49
CA TYR A 59 9.71 -22.16 24.06
C TYR A 59 10.88 -22.75 23.26
N GLY A 60 10.65 -23.67 22.33
CA GLY A 60 11.71 -24.34 21.57
C GLY A 60 12.46 -25.43 22.33
N LYS A 61 12.06 -25.72 23.56
CA LYS A 61 12.66 -26.75 24.42
C LYS A 61 11.62 -27.31 25.38
N PHE A 62 11.90 -28.50 25.91
CA PHE A 62 11.07 -29.14 26.93
C PHE A 62 11.20 -28.36 28.26
N ALA A 63 10.31 -27.40 28.50
CA ALA A 63 10.42 -26.46 29.61
C ALA A 63 9.05 -25.95 30.12
N GLY A 64 9.07 -25.33 31.30
CA GLY A 64 7.90 -24.73 31.94
C GLY A 64 7.08 -25.72 32.78
N THR A 65 5.91 -25.28 33.24
CA THR A 65 5.02 -26.05 34.13
C THR A 65 3.63 -26.19 33.53
N VAL A 66 3.16 -27.43 33.39
CA VAL A 66 1.82 -27.79 32.89
C VAL A 66 0.92 -28.10 34.07
N THR A 67 -0.33 -27.60 34.02
CA THR A 67 -1.34 -27.90 35.02
C THR A 67 -2.45 -28.73 34.39
N VAL A 68 -2.73 -29.90 34.96
CA VAL A 68 -3.81 -30.81 34.52
C VAL A 68 -4.87 -30.96 35.61
N ARG A 69 -6.13 -31.16 35.21
CA ARG A 69 -7.23 -31.50 36.11
C ARG A 69 -7.29 -33.01 36.34
N ILE A 70 -7.41 -33.42 37.59
CA ILE A 70 -7.58 -34.84 37.97
C ILE A 70 -9.08 -35.12 37.96
N LEU A 71 -9.54 -36.03 37.11
CA LEU A 71 -10.96 -36.32 36.90
C LEU A 71 -11.43 -37.55 37.68
N THR A 72 -10.55 -38.52 37.91
CA THR A 72 -10.88 -39.77 38.61
C THR A 72 -9.80 -40.14 39.63
N GLU A 73 -10.15 -41.02 40.57
CA GLU A 73 -9.17 -41.55 41.53
C GLU A 73 -8.10 -42.41 40.83
N SER A 74 -8.45 -43.12 39.75
CA SER A 74 -7.50 -43.87 38.92
C SER A 74 -6.45 -42.95 38.30
N GLU A 75 -6.86 -41.80 37.73
CA GLU A 75 -5.93 -40.82 37.18
C GLU A 75 -5.01 -40.23 38.26
N ARG A 76 -5.53 -40.07 39.49
CA ARG A 76 -4.69 -39.66 40.61
C ARG A 76 -3.61 -40.72 40.87
N MET A 77 -4.00 -41.99 41.00
CA MET A 77 -3.05 -43.08 41.25
C MET A 77 -1.99 -43.19 40.15
N ASP A 78 -2.39 -43.07 38.87
CA ASP A 78 -1.44 -43.08 37.74
C ASP A 78 -0.43 -41.92 37.82
N LEU A 79 -0.92 -40.72 38.18
CA LEU A 79 -0.07 -39.55 38.31
C LEU A 79 0.86 -39.62 39.52
N GLU A 80 0.36 -40.08 40.67
CA GLU A 80 1.14 -40.31 41.89
C GLU A 80 2.20 -41.39 41.66
N GLY A 81 1.85 -42.48 40.96
CA GLY A 81 2.75 -43.57 40.61
C GLY A 81 3.85 -43.15 39.64
N PHE A 82 3.55 -42.28 38.67
CA PHE A 82 4.56 -41.77 37.75
C PHE A 82 5.47 -40.72 38.40
N LEU A 83 4.91 -39.75 39.13
CA LEU A 83 5.67 -38.62 39.71
C LEU A 83 6.22 -38.89 41.12
N GLN A 84 5.86 -40.02 41.74
CA GLN A 84 6.23 -40.40 43.11
C GLN A 84 5.88 -39.30 44.13
N ARG A 85 4.67 -38.73 44.02
CA ARG A 85 4.19 -37.63 44.87
C ARG A 85 2.73 -37.78 45.23
N ASN A 86 2.35 -37.23 46.38
CA ASN A 86 0.97 -37.24 46.87
C ASN A 86 0.14 -36.07 46.30
N TYR A 87 -0.94 -36.43 45.62
CA TYR A 87 -1.99 -35.58 45.07
C TYR A 87 -3.38 -35.87 45.69
N HIS A 88 -3.44 -36.57 46.83
CA HIS A 88 -4.65 -36.88 47.56
C HIS A 88 -5.47 -35.63 47.91
N GLY A 89 -6.78 -35.69 47.65
CA GLY A 89 -7.70 -34.57 47.84
C GLY A 89 -7.53 -33.40 46.86
N LYS A 90 -6.53 -33.42 45.97
CA LYS A 90 -6.33 -32.35 44.97
C LYS A 90 -7.18 -32.59 43.72
N LYS A 91 -7.72 -31.50 43.18
CA LYS A 91 -8.48 -31.46 41.91
C LYS A 91 -7.60 -31.15 40.69
N THR A 92 -6.38 -30.66 40.93
CA THR A 92 -5.42 -30.30 39.88
C THR A 92 -4.01 -30.67 40.31
N ALA A 93 -3.13 -30.89 39.32
CA ALA A 93 -1.72 -31.12 39.50
C ALA A 93 -0.91 -30.24 38.56
N SER A 94 0.11 -29.57 39.12
CA SER A 94 1.08 -28.78 38.35
C SER A 94 2.42 -29.50 38.33
N VAL A 95 2.92 -29.77 37.12
CA VAL A 95 4.12 -30.57 36.86
C VAL A 95 5.08 -29.75 36.00
N SER A 96 6.31 -29.56 36.46
CA SER A 96 7.35 -28.89 35.66
C SER A 96 8.05 -29.88 34.73
N ALA A 97 8.57 -29.38 33.61
CA ALA A 97 9.32 -30.18 32.63
C ALA A 97 10.48 -30.93 33.30
N ARG A 98 11.27 -30.23 34.13
CA ARG A 98 12.33 -30.83 34.94
C ARG A 98 11.83 -32.00 35.80
N ARG A 99 10.67 -31.86 36.46
CA ARG A 99 10.10 -32.94 37.29
C ARG A 99 9.62 -34.11 36.46
N PHE A 100 9.07 -33.83 35.27
CA PHE A 100 8.66 -34.87 34.35
C PHE A 100 9.86 -35.67 33.84
N GLU A 101 10.97 -35.00 33.53
CA GLU A 101 12.24 -35.64 33.14
C GLU A 101 12.86 -36.42 34.31
N GLU A 102 12.83 -35.89 35.54
CA GLU A 102 13.26 -36.62 36.75
C GLU A 102 12.43 -37.91 36.96
N ALA A 103 11.11 -37.86 36.71
CA ALA A 103 10.24 -39.03 36.78
C ALA A 103 10.53 -40.05 35.67
N LEU A 104 10.79 -39.61 34.44
CA LEU A 104 11.25 -40.49 33.35
C LEU A 104 12.56 -41.18 33.71
N ALA A 105 13.56 -40.41 34.16
CA ALA A 105 14.88 -40.89 34.58
C ALA A 105 14.83 -41.89 35.75
N GLY A 106 13.87 -41.71 36.68
CA GLY A 106 13.65 -42.61 37.81
C GLY A 106 12.78 -43.83 37.49
N SER A 107 12.28 -43.95 36.26
CA SER A 107 11.41 -45.05 35.82
C SER A 107 12.14 -46.04 34.93
N ARG A 108 11.44 -47.06 34.43
CA ARG A 108 11.96 -47.97 33.39
C ARG A 108 12.34 -47.23 32.09
N PHE A 109 11.90 -45.98 31.91
CA PHE A 109 12.14 -45.16 30.71
C PHE A 109 13.35 -44.23 30.83
N ALA A 110 14.35 -44.56 31.66
CA ALA A 110 15.47 -43.68 31.95
C ALA A 110 16.31 -43.24 30.74
N GLY A 111 16.21 -43.96 29.61
CA GLY A 111 16.84 -43.62 28.33
C GLY A 111 16.03 -42.69 27.42
N ILE A 112 14.81 -42.29 27.80
CA ILE A 112 13.93 -41.43 26.99
C ILE A 112 13.89 -40.03 27.57
N GLY A 113 14.36 -39.05 26.81
CA GLY A 113 14.29 -37.63 27.17
C GLY A 113 12.88 -37.04 27.05
N GLY A 114 12.62 -35.89 27.68
CA GLY A 114 11.31 -35.24 27.63
C GLY A 114 10.85 -34.89 26.20
N LYS A 115 11.78 -34.50 25.32
CA LYS A 115 11.51 -34.29 23.89
C LYS A 115 11.16 -35.61 23.17
N GLU A 116 11.94 -36.65 23.39
CA GLU A 116 11.72 -37.96 22.76
C GLU A 116 10.37 -38.56 23.18
N ALA A 117 9.96 -38.39 24.44
CA ALA A 117 8.64 -38.78 24.92
C ALA A 117 7.51 -38.08 24.14
N LEU A 118 7.67 -36.79 23.80
CA LEU A 118 6.73 -36.07 22.94
C LEU A 118 6.73 -36.61 21.51
N GLU A 119 7.91 -36.85 20.93
CA GLU A 119 8.06 -37.37 19.57
C GLU A 119 7.42 -38.75 19.42
N LEU A 120 7.66 -39.64 20.39
CA LEU A 120 7.07 -40.97 20.46
C LEU A 120 5.54 -40.91 20.62
N TYR A 121 5.04 -40.08 21.54
CA TYR A 121 3.61 -40.01 21.82
C TYR A 121 2.80 -39.46 20.63
N PHE A 122 3.27 -38.36 20.04
CA PHE A 122 2.58 -37.67 18.94
C PHE A 122 2.98 -38.16 17.54
N GLN A 123 3.93 -39.10 17.44
CA GLN A 123 4.42 -39.68 16.18
C GLN A 123 4.91 -38.61 15.18
N ARG A 124 5.45 -37.51 15.70
CA ARG A 124 6.00 -36.38 14.92
C ARG A 124 6.94 -35.54 15.78
N THR A 125 7.90 -34.86 15.16
CA THR A 125 8.80 -33.94 15.86
C THR A 125 8.13 -32.59 16.15
N PRO A 126 8.15 -32.10 17.41
CA PRO A 126 7.66 -30.76 17.70
C PRO A 126 8.59 -29.72 17.08
N VAL A 127 8.07 -28.93 16.13
CA VAL A 127 8.78 -27.79 15.55
C VAL A 127 8.26 -26.53 16.24
N ASP A 128 9.16 -25.83 16.92
CA ASP A 128 8.78 -24.63 17.64
C ASP A 128 8.48 -23.45 16.71
N LYS A 129 7.75 -22.46 17.23
CA LYS A 129 7.34 -21.29 16.46
C LYS A 129 8.52 -20.48 15.93
N LYS A 130 9.68 -20.48 16.59
CA LYS A 130 10.86 -19.76 16.13
C LYS A 130 11.51 -20.50 14.96
N GLU A 131 11.65 -21.82 15.07
CA GLU A 131 12.14 -22.67 13.98
C GLU A 131 11.20 -22.65 12.76
N GLN A 132 9.88 -22.66 12.98
CA GLN A 132 8.91 -22.49 11.88
C GLN A 132 9.09 -21.16 11.16
N ARG A 133 9.22 -20.05 11.89
CA ARG A 133 9.47 -18.72 11.28
C ARG A 133 10.80 -18.67 10.54
N ARG A 134 11.86 -19.26 11.08
CA ARG A 134 13.16 -19.34 10.41
C ARG A 134 13.05 -20.08 9.08
N ARG A 135 12.37 -21.24 9.04
CA ARG A 135 12.12 -21.99 7.80
C ARG A 135 11.30 -21.19 6.80
N GLU A 136 10.27 -20.49 7.27
CA GLU A 136 9.46 -19.60 6.41
C GLU A 136 10.31 -18.46 5.84
N GLU A 137 11.16 -17.82 6.65
CA GLU A 137 12.09 -16.76 6.21
C GLU A 137 13.13 -17.29 5.21
N GLU A 138 13.67 -18.49 5.42
CA GLU A 138 14.58 -19.15 4.48
C GLU A 138 13.90 -19.48 3.14
N GLN A 139 12.65 -19.95 3.18
CA GLN A 139 11.87 -20.19 1.97
C GLN A 139 11.57 -18.90 1.20
N TRP A 140 11.23 -17.82 1.92
CA TRP A 140 11.05 -16.49 1.32
C TRP A 140 12.35 -15.97 0.70
N ALA A 141 13.48 -16.08 1.40
CA ALA A 141 14.78 -15.67 0.91
C ALA A 141 15.18 -16.44 -0.36
N SER A 142 15.00 -17.77 -0.36
CA SER A 142 15.27 -18.62 -1.52
C SER A 142 14.36 -18.28 -2.71
N LEU A 143 13.07 -18.00 -2.47
CA LEU A 143 12.14 -17.57 -3.52
C LEU A 143 12.60 -16.24 -4.14
N LEU A 144 12.91 -15.24 -3.31
CA LEU A 144 13.35 -13.91 -3.77
C LEU A 144 14.66 -14.01 -4.55
N GLU A 145 15.64 -14.76 -4.05
CA GLU A 145 16.93 -14.97 -4.72
C GLU A 145 16.74 -15.60 -6.12
N ARG A 146 15.87 -16.61 -6.22
CA ARG A 146 15.55 -17.27 -7.50
C ARG A 146 14.91 -16.29 -8.47
N ILE A 147 13.91 -15.52 -8.02
CA ILE A 147 13.21 -14.53 -8.84
C ILE A 147 14.13 -13.40 -9.29
N GLU A 148 15.02 -12.93 -8.43
CA GLU A 148 16.00 -11.90 -8.76
C GLU A 148 17.00 -12.40 -9.81
N LYS A 149 17.52 -13.64 -9.66
CA LYS A 149 18.38 -14.27 -10.67
C LYS A 149 17.69 -14.36 -12.03
N ASP A 150 16.43 -14.79 -12.06
CA ASP A 150 15.65 -14.86 -13.29
C ASP A 150 15.44 -13.47 -13.93
N ALA A 151 15.12 -12.46 -13.13
CA ALA A 151 14.95 -11.09 -13.62
C ALA A 151 16.25 -10.52 -14.23
N ARG A 152 17.39 -10.72 -13.55
CA ARG A 152 18.72 -10.30 -14.04
C ARG A 152 19.13 -11.04 -15.31
N ARG A 153 18.81 -12.33 -15.43
CA ARG A 153 19.07 -13.11 -16.66
C ARG A 153 18.30 -12.56 -17.85
N LEU A 154 16.99 -12.34 -17.69
CA LEU A 154 16.14 -11.77 -18.75
C LEU A 154 16.59 -10.36 -19.17
N GLU A 155 17.10 -9.57 -18.22
CA GLU A 155 17.67 -8.27 -18.52
C GLU A 155 18.94 -8.36 -19.39
N GLN A 156 19.86 -9.28 -19.08
CA GLN A 156 21.06 -9.49 -19.87
C GLN A 156 20.74 -9.94 -21.30
N GLU A 157 19.75 -10.82 -21.46
CA GLU A 157 19.28 -11.27 -22.78
C GLU A 157 18.69 -10.13 -23.60
N ARG A 158 17.84 -9.29 -22.99
CA ARG A 158 17.28 -8.10 -23.68
C ARG A 158 18.34 -7.08 -24.04
N SER A 159 19.29 -6.81 -23.16
CA SER A 159 20.36 -5.84 -23.40
C SER A 159 21.25 -6.26 -24.58
N LYS A 160 21.51 -7.58 -24.72
CA LYS A 160 22.21 -8.13 -25.89
C LYS A 160 21.41 -7.99 -27.19
N ALA A 161 20.08 -8.08 -27.13
CA ALA A 161 19.20 -7.90 -28.29
C ALA A 161 19.07 -6.42 -28.70
N GLU A 162 19.08 -5.50 -27.73
CA GLU A 162 18.96 -4.05 -27.95
C GLU A 162 20.29 -3.39 -28.39
N ALA A 163 21.44 -4.04 -28.20
CA ALA A 163 22.77 -3.55 -28.59
C ALA A 163 22.98 -3.36 -30.12
N GLY A 164 21.96 -3.65 -30.95
CA GLY A 164 21.93 -3.34 -32.38
C GLY A 164 21.36 -1.97 -32.75
N GLU A 165 20.70 -1.26 -31.83
CA GLU A 165 20.07 0.05 -32.09
C GLU A 165 20.51 1.09 -31.05
N THR A 166 21.50 1.91 -31.44
CA THR A 166 21.92 3.17 -30.81
C THR A 166 22.23 3.13 -29.30
N GLU A 167 23.52 2.96 -28.98
CA GLU A 167 24.11 3.20 -27.66
C GLU A 167 24.02 4.68 -27.24
N ARG A 168 22.86 5.18 -26.84
CA ARG A 168 22.76 6.40 -26.01
C ARG A 168 21.62 6.25 -25.02
N GLU A 169 21.92 6.54 -23.74
CA GLU A 169 20.99 6.76 -22.62
C GLU A 169 20.54 5.51 -21.82
N GLN A 170 21.45 4.88 -21.06
CA GLN A 170 21.08 3.86 -20.05
C GLN A 170 21.80 4.09 -18.69
N THR A 171 21.61 5.25 -18.07
CA THR A 171 22.18 5.55 -16.73
C THR A 171 21.10 5.65 -15.66
N GLY A 172 20.30 4.59 -15.50
CA GLY A 172 19.32 4.43 -14.43
C GLY A 172 18.96 2.95 -14.25
N GLY A 173 19.08 2.42 -13.02
CA GLY A 173 18.72 1.03 -12.73
C GLY A 173 17.23 0.76 -12.98
N ARG A 174 16.87 -0.45 -13.45
CA ARG A 174 15.47 -0.81 -13.67
C ARG A 174 14.68 -0.77 -12.36
N PRO A 175 13.48 -0.14 -12.34
CA PRO A 175 12.65 -0.08 -11.14
C PRO A 175 12.39 -1.46 -10.51
N ALA A 176 12.19 -2.50 -11.33
CA ALA A 176 11.94 -3.86 -10.85
C ALA A 176 13.09 -4.45 -10.02
N LEU A 177 14.35 -4.19 -10.37
CA LEU A 177 15.50 -4.72 -9.62
C LEU A 177 15.70 -3.97 -8.31
N VAL A 178 15.54 -2.64 -8.32
CA VAL A 178 15.59 -1.82 -7.10
C VAL A 178 14.51 -2.29 -6.12
N TRP A 179 13.29 -2.51 -6.62
CA TRP A 179 12.17 -3.03 -5.86
C TRP A 179 12.42 -4.41 -5.24
N LEU A 180 12.99 -5.35 -6.01
CA LEU A 180 13.32 -6.69 -5.50
C LEU A 180 14.36 -6.63 -4.37
N SER A 181 15.40 -5.81 -4.54
CA SER A 181 16.43 -5.64 -3.50
C SER A 181 15.85 -5.01 -2.23
N GLU A 182 14.91 -4.07 -2.35
CA GLU A 182 14.21 -3.48 -1.20
C GLU A 182 13.33 -4.51 -0.49
N ILE A 183 12.53 -5.29 -1.22
CA ILE A 183 11.68 -6.33 -0.61
C ILE A 183 12.51 -7.38 0.13
N ALA A 184 13.70 -7.71 -0.38
CA ALA A 184 14.61 -8.64 0.29
C ALA A 184 15.22 -8.07 1.58
N GLY A 185 15.41 -6.75 1.66
CA GLY A 185 15.99 -6.07 2.81
C GLY A 185 14.99 -5.52 3.85
N CYS A 186 13.72 -5.37 3.49
CA CYS A 186 12.73 -4.68 4.31
C CYS A 186 11.89 -5.59 5.21
N GLY A 187 11.49 -5.05 6.37
CA GLY A 187 10.51 -5.66 7.27
C GLY A 187 9.06 -5.56 6.75
N GLU A 188 8.12 -6.15 7.48
CA GLU A 188 6.67 -6.08 7.19
C GLU A 188 6.08 -4.72 7.57
N GLU A 189 6.58 -3.63 6.99
CA GLU A 189 6.00 -2.31 7.18
C GLU A 189 4.56 -2.28 6.66
N LYS A 190 3.65 -1.77 7.48
CA LYS A 190 2.22 -1.76 7.16
C LYS A 190 1.98 -0.91 5.92
N GLY A 191 1.35 -1.50 4.91
CA GLY A 191 1.08 -0.83 3.64
C GLY A 191 2.21 -0.93 2.62
N SER A 192 3.27 -1.69 2.88
CA SER A 192 4.33 -1.99 1.90
C SER A 192 3.94 -3.13 0.93
N CYS A 193 4.67 -3.23 -0.18
CA CYS A 193 4.58 -4.37 -1.10
C CYS A 193 4.91 -5.70 -0.39
N ALA A 194 5.93 -5.72 0.47
CA ALA A 194 6.33 -6.90 1.22
C ALA A 194 5.24 -7.40 2.18
N ALA A 195 4.62 -6.48 2.93
CA ALA A 195 3.50 -6.82 3.82
C ALA A 195 2.29 -7.35 3.03
N TYR A 196 2.01 -6.79 1.85
CA TYR A 196 0.94 -7.28 0.98
C TYR A 196 1.23 -8.69 0.48
N LEU A 197 2.43 -8.96 -0.04
CA LEU A 197 2.84 -10.30 -0.49
C LEU A 197 2.68 -11.35 0.62
N LYS A 198 3.16 -11.06 1.82
CA LYS A 198 3.04 -11.98 2.97
C LYS A 198 1.60 -12.14 3.44
N LYS A 199 0.77 -11.10 3.38
CA LYS A 199 -0.67 -11.21 3.64
C LYS A 199 -1.32 -12.19 2.66
N ARG A 200 -1.06 -12.03 1.36
CA ARG A 200 -1.63 -12.88 0.30
C ARG A 200 -1.17 -14.33 0.40
N TRP A 201 0.10 -14.54 0.73
CA TRP A 201 0.66 -15.87 1.04
C TRP A 201 -0.05 -16.55 2.22
N ARG A 202 -0.30 -15.82 3.33
CA ARG A 202 -1.07 -16.37 4.47
C ARG A 202 -2.51 -16.73 4.08
N GLU A 203 -3.17 -15.87 3.31
CA GLU A 203 -4.53 -16.11 2.81
C GLU A 203 -4.60 -17.29 1.82
N ALA A 204 -3.52 -17.57 1.11
CA ALA A 204 -3.37 -18.73 0.23
C ALA A 204 -2.95 -20.01 0.99
N GLY A 205 -3.06 -20.04 2.32
CA GLY A 205 -2.72 -21.23 3.11
C GLY A 205 -1.21 -21.49 3.20
N LYS A 206 -0.38 -20.43 3.08
CA LYS A 206 1.08 -20.48 3.03
C LYS A 206 1.66 -21.18 1.79
N ASP A 207 0.89 -21.23 0.70
CA ASP A 207 1.38 -21.62 -0.61
C ASP A 207 2.13 -20.46 -1.28
N PHE A 208 3.37 -20.73 -1.71
CA PHE A 208 4.21 -19.75 -2.40
C PHE A 208 3.80 -19.49 -3.84
N ALA A 209 2.89 -20.28 -4.44
CA ALA A 209 2.44 -20.06 -5.81
C ALA A 209 1.86 -18.65 -6.05
N GLU A 210 1.03 -18.16 -5.12
CA GLU A 210 0.44 -16.80 -5.22
C GLU A 210 1.49 -15.71 -4.98
N ALA A 211 2.41 -15.92 -4.03
CA ALA A 211 3.52 -14.99 -3.78
C ALA A 211 4.43 -14.88 -5.01
N GLU A 212 4.76 -16.02 -5.62
CA GLU A 212 5.56 -16.09 -6.84
C GLU A 212 4.85 -15.42 -8.02
N ARG A 213 3.54 -15.65 -8.19
CA ARG A 213 2.72 -14.98 -9.20
C ARG A 213 2.77 -13.45 -9.03
N LEU A 214 2.59 -12.96 -7.80
CA LEU A 214 2.60 -11.53 -7.51
C LEU A 214 4.00 -10.93 -7.72
N LEU A 215 5.07 -11.59 -7.29
CA LEU A 215 6.45 -11.14 -7.56
C LEU A 215 6.71 -11.00 -9.06
N LYS A 216 6.35 -12.02 -9.84
CA LYS A 216 6.46 -12.00 -11.32
C LYS A 216 5.59 -10.92 -11.95
N LEU A 217 4.38 -10.69 -11.43
CA LEU A 217 3.51 -9.61 -11.88
C LEU A 217 4.11 -8.23 -11.55
N GLY A 218 4.64 -8.04 -10.35
CA GLY A 218 5.27 -6.79 -9.92
C GLY A 218 6.46 -6.42 -10.79
N ILE A 219 7.33 -7.39 -11.11
CA ILE A 219 8.44 -7.20 -12.06
C ILE A 219 7.91 -6.73 -13.42
N ARG A 220 6.91 -7.42 -13.98
CA ARG A 220 6.35 -7.07 -15.30
C ARG A 220 5.68 -5.70 -15.32
N ILE A 221 5.01 -5.31 -14.23
CA ILE A 221 4.42 -3.97 -14.07
C ILE A 221 5.53 -2.92 -14.05
N LEU A 222 6.53 -3.09 -13.18
CA LEU A 222 7.62 -2.12 -12.98
C LEU A 222 8.54 -2.00 -14.20
N ASP A 223 8.74 -3.09 -14.95
CA ASP A 223 9.44 -3.07 -16.24
C ASP A 223 8.70 -2.25 -17.30
N GLY A 224 7.38 -2.09 -17.16
CA GLY A 224 6.55 -1.24 -18.02
C GLY A 224 6.54 0.23 -17.62
N PHE A 225 7.09 0.59 -16.45
CA PHE A 225 7.15 1.97 -15.99
C PHE A 225 8.31 2.73 -16.65
N PRO A 226 8.21 4.08 -16.75
CA PRO A 226 9.31 4.89 -17.29
C PRO A 226 10.64 4.64 -16.54
N ARG A 227 11.76 4.62 -17.27
CA ARG A 227 13.10 4.48 -16.66
C ARG A 227 13.59 5.80 -16.07
N THR A 228 14.42 5.72 -15.03
CA THR A 228 15.07 6.86 -14.36
C THR A 228 15.99 7.65 -15.28
N GLY A 229 16.13 8.96 -15.01
CA GLY A 229 17.09 9.85 -15.69
C GLY A 229 16.51 10.68 -16.83
N LYS A 230 15.28 10.39 -17.29
CA LYS A 230 14.59 11.23 -18.25
C LYS A 230 13.58 12.13 -17.54
N LYS A 231 13.65 13.44 -17.81
CA LYS A 231 12.52 14.39 -17.61
C LYS A 231 11.33 14.06 -18.55
N GLU A 232 11.15 12.80 -18.93
CA GLU A 232 10.07 12.29 -19.77
C GLU A 232 9.02 11.60 -18.91
N ALA A 233 8.39 12.35 -18.00
CA ALA A 233 7.03 12.01 -17.63
C ALA A 233 6.18 11.91 -18.93
N PHE A 234 5.67 10.72 -19.22
CA PHE A 234 4.68 10.48 -20.26
C PHE A 234 5.13 10.61 -21.75
N SER A 235 6.17 9.88 -22.17
CA SER A 235 6.38 9.55 -23.61
C SER A 235 5.71 8.21 -23.95
N GLY A 236 4.37 8.22 -24.12
CA GLY A 236 3.63 7.06 -24.64
C GLY A 236 2.99 6.14 -23.60
N GLY A 237 2.49 6.70 -22.49
CA GLY A 237 1.86 5.88 -21.46
C GLY A 237 0.62 5.11 -21.93
N LYS A 238 0.37 3.98 -21.28
CA LYS A 238 -0.64 2.98 -21.68
C LYS A 238 -1.93 3.15 -20.88
N TYR A 239 -3.05 2.81 -21.51
CA TYR A 239 -4.33 2.73 -20.82
C TYR A 239 -4.33 1.59 -19.80
N LEU A 240 -4.90 1.83 -18.61
CA LEU A 240 -4.93 0.87 -17.50
C LEU A 240 -5.53 -0.48 -17.92
N ALA A 241 -6.64 -0.46 -18.65
CA ALA A 241 -7.31 -1.68 -19.13
C ALA A 241 -6.45 -2.45 -20.15
N VAL A 242 -5.71 -1.75 -21.02
CA VAL A 242 -4.78 -2.37 -21.98
C VAL A 242 -3.61 -3.00 -21.25
N LEU A 243 -3.01 -2.27 -20.29
CA LEU A 243 -1.95 -2.79 -19.44
C LEU A 243 -2.42 -4.03 -18.64
N ALA A 244 -3.64 -4.00 -18.10
CA ALA A 244 -4.22 -5.13 -17.37
C ALA A 244 -4.37 -6.37 -18.27
N ALA A 245 -4.92 -6.18 -19.48
CA ALA A 245 -5.07 -7.26 -20.46
C ALA A 245 -3.71 -7.84 -20.90
N GLU A 246 -2.71 -7.01 -21.19
CA GLU A 246 -1.36 -7.47 -21.57
C GLU A 246 -0.67 -8.27 -20.46
N LEU A 247 -0.80 -7.83 -19.20
CA LEU A 247 -0.07 -8.42 -18.08
C LEU A 247 -0.77 -9.63 -17.45
N THR A 248 -2.10 -9.66 -17.50
CA THR A 248 -2.91 -10.65 -16.76
C THR A 248 -3.86 -11.44 -17.64
N GLY A 249 -4.07 -11.03 -18.90
CA GLY A 249 -5.13 -11.56 -19.77
C GLY A 249 -6.53 -11.01 -19.45
N ASN A 250 -6.69 -10.19 -18.40
CA ASN A 250 -7.97 -9.64 -17.98
C ASN A 250 -7.92 -8.09 -17.93
N PRO A 251 -8.70 -7.36 -18.76
CA PRO A 251 -8.70 -5.90 -18.77
C PRO A 251 -9.19 -5.26 -17.46
N HIS A 252 -9.89 -6.01 -16.60
CA HIS A 252 -10.44 -5.56 -15.32
C HIS A 252 -9.60 -5.97 -14.10
N ALA A 253 -8.44 -6.61 -14.30
CA ALA A 253 -7.62 -7.09 -13.19
C ALA A 253 -7.16 -5.97 -12.24
N PHE A 254 -7.02 -4.75 -12.77
CA PHE A 254 -6.55 -3.59 -12.03
C PHE A 254 -7.65 -2.58 -11.64
N ASP A 255 -8.92 -2.98 -11.72
CA ASP A 255 -10.05 -2.13 -11.33
C ASP A 255 -10.05 -1.82 -9.83
N ASP A 256 -10.74 -0.74 -9.45
CA ASP A 256 -10.82 -0.30 -8.06
C ASP A 256 -11.47 -1.37 -7.18
N GLY A 257 -10.78 -1.76 -6.10
CA GLY A 257 -11.22 -2.82 -5.18
C GLY A 257 -10.77 -4.23 -5.57
N ALA A 258 -10.23 -4.44 -6.79
CA ALA A 258 -9.60 -5.70 -7.16
C ALA A 258 -8.32 -5.96 -6.36
N ARG A 259 -7.97 -7.23 -6.15
CA ARG A 259 -6.74 -7.63 -5.45
C ARG A 259 -5.50 -7.13 -6.18
N ASP A 260 -5.41 -7.43 -7.47
CA ASP A 260 -4.29 -7.01 -8.32
C ASP A 260 -4.29 -5.48 -8.55
N GLY A 261 -5.47 -4.82 -8.54
CA GLY A 261 -5.56 -3.36 -8.52
C GLY A 261 -4.99 -2.71 -7.26
N THR A 262 -5.26 -3.31 -6.09
CA THR A 262 -4.63 -2.88 -4.82
C THR A 262 -3.12 -3.05 -4.88
N TYR A 263 -2.64 -4.16 -5.44
CA TYR A 263 -1.22 -4.42 -5.60
C TYR A 263 -0.55 -3.42 -6.55
N LEU A 264 -1.18 -3.10 -7.69
CA LEU A 264 -0.72 -2.07 -8.61
C LEU A 264 -0.60 -0.70 -7.91
N GLU A 265 -1.58 -0.32 -7.10
CA GLU A 265 -1.52 0.95 -6.37
C GLU A 265 -0.30 1.03 -5.42
N LEU A 266 0.05 -0.08 -4.76
CA LEU A 266 1.25 -0.15 -3.92
C LEU A 266 2.53 0.03 -4.74
N LEU A 267 2.61 -0.62 -5.91
CA LEU A 267 3.75 -0.49 -6.82
C LEU A 267 3.88 0.92 -7.40
N VAL A 268 2.76 1.56 -7.75
CA VAL A 268 2.74 2.95 -8.23
C VAL A 268 3.22 3.91 -7.14
N LYS A 269 2.73 3.76 -5.90
CA LYS A 269 3.18 4.58 -4.76
C LYS A 269 4.67 4.41 -4.50
N TRP A 270 5.13 3.16 -4.45
CA TRP A 270 6.53 2.82 -4.30
C TRP A 270 7.40 3.46 -5.40
N TYR A 271 7.00 3.31 -6.67
CA TYR A 271 7.72 3.86 -7.81
C TYR A 271 7.82 5.39 -7.75
N VAL A 272 6.72 6.09 -7.45
CA VAL A 272 6.75 7.56 -7.39
C VAL A 272 7.69 8.05 -6.26
N ARG A 273 7.68 7.36 -5.12
CA ARG A 273 8.52 7.69 -3.96
C ARG A 273 10.00 7.42 -4.21
N GLU A 274 10.34 6.18 -4.58
CA GLU A 274 11.73 5.72 -4.67
C GLU A 274 12.42 6.09 -5.98
N ILE A 275 11.65 6.12 -7.08
CA ILE A 275 12.20 6.20 -8.43
C ILE A 275 11.96 7.58 -9.05
N ALA A 276 10.76 8.13 -8.92
CA ALA A 276 10.47 9.48 -9.43
C ALA A 276 10.99 10.60 -8.51
N GLY A 277 11.41 10.27 -7.28
CA GLY A 277 12.02 11.21 -6.34
C GLY A 277 11.06 12.29 -5.83
N GLU A 278 9.75 12.02 -5.84
CA GLU A 278 8.74 12.92 -5.28
C GLU A 278 8.47 12.48 -3.84
N ALA A 279 8.59 13.43 -2.89
CA ALA A 279 8.21 13.19 -1.49
C ALA A 279 6.73 12.76 -1.42
N GLU A 280 6.34 12.05 -0.37
CA GLU A 280 4.91 11.83 -0.08
C GLU A 280 4.24 13.21 0.07
N GLU A 281 3.64 13.70 -1.01
CA GLU A 281 2.80 14.88 -0.98
C GLU A 281 1.66 14.57 0.00
N SER A 282 1.45 15.45 0.99
CA SER A 282 0.24 15.45 1.82
C SER A 282 -0.98 15.32 0.90
N GLU A 283 -2.05 14.65 1.35
CA GLU A 283 -3.29 14.60 0.58
C GLU A 283 -3.70 16.02 0.15
N GLY A 284 -3.48 16.35 -1.13
CA GLY A 284 -3.79 17.66 -1.66
C GLY A 284 -5.29 17.93 -1.62
N GLU A 285 -5.70 19.12 -2.04
CA GLU A 285 -7.13 19.53 -2.04
C GLU A 285 -8.05 18.57 -2.84
N PHE A 286 -7.45 17.78 -3.74
CA PHE A 286 -8.12 16.82 -4.60
C PHE A 286 -7.50 15.41 -4.51
N PRO A 287 -7.75 14.62 -3.43
CA PRO A 287 -7.10 13.33 -3.22
C PRO A 287 -7.28 12.31 -4.35
N ALA A 288 -8.46 12.29 -4.97
CA ALA A 288 -8.74 11.42 -6.12
C ALA A 288 -7.91 11.79 -7.36
N LEU A 289 -7.68 13.09 -7.58
CA LEU A 289 -6.86 13.58 -8.69
C LEU A 289 -5.37 13.36 -8.40
N GLU A 290 -4.93 13.49 -7.15
CA GLU A 290 -3.58 13.11 -6.73
C GLU A 290 -3.31 11.61 -6.93
N ARG A 291 -4.31 10.76 -6.66
CA ARG A 291 -4.23 9.34 -7.02
C ARG A 291 -4.05 9.17 -8.54
N GLN A 292 -4.84 9.84 -9.37
CA GLN A 292 -4.69 9.76 -10.84
C GLN A 292 -3.33 10.30 -11.33
N LYS A 293 -2.82 11.39 -10.73
CA LYS A 293 -1.52 11.99 -11.04
C LYS A 293 -0.37 11.00 -10.81
N ARG A 294 -0.41 10.21 -9.72
CA ARG A 294 0.59 9.15 -9.47
C ARG A 294 0.58 8.07 -10.56
N TYR A 295 -0.59 7.64 -11.02
CA TYR A 295 -0.68 6.70 -12.15
C TYR A 295 -0.10 7.30 -13.43
N LEU A 296 -0.42 8.57 -13.72
CA LEU A 296 0.13 9.27 -14.87
C LEU A 296 1.67 9.35 -14.82
N ARG A 297 2.25 9.58 -13.63
CA ARG A 297 3.70 9.56 -13.39
C ARG A 297 4.32 8.19 -13.63
N ALA A 298 3.62 7.12 -13.26
CA ALA A 298 3.99 5.76 -13.59
C ALA A 298 3.75 5.39 -15.07
N GLY A 299 3.33 6.34 -15.91
CA GLY A 299 3.08 6.09 -17.34
C GLY A 299 1.75 5.39 -17.61
N ILE A 300 0.81 5.40 -16.67
CA ILE A 300 -0.50 4.76 -16.79
C ILE A 300 -1.61 5.81 -16.92
N LEU A 301 -2.38 5.73 -18.01
CA LEU A 301 -3.62 6.47 -18.18
C LEU A 301 -4.79 5.66 -17.66
N ARG A 302 -5.44 6.14 -16.59
CA ARG A 302 -6.69 5.52 -16.11
C ARG A 302 -7.87 5.85 -17.02
N ASP A 303 -7.95 7.11 -17.42
CA ASP A 303 -8.98 7.63 -18.31
C ASP A 303 -8.45 8.91 -18.97
N ASP A 304 -8.43 8.95 -20.30
CA ASP A 304 -7.98 10.09 -21.11
C ASP A 304 -9.15 10.76 -21.84
N VAL A 305 -10.10 9.95 -22.32
CA VAL A 305 -11.19 10.43 -23.17
C VAL A 305 -12.15 11.32 -22.39
N SER A 306 -12.50 10.92 -21.15
CA SER A 306 -13.38 11.73 -20.30
C SER A 306 -12.61 12.76 -19.46
N ASN A 307 -11.27 12.68 -19.47
CA ASN A 307 -10.38 13.57 -18.73
C ASN A 307 -9.80 14.66 -19.63
N TYR A 308 -10.56 15.74 -19.82
CA TYR A 308 -10.18 16.86 -20.66
C TYR A 308 -10.38 18.21 -19.97
N THR A 309 -9.77 19.25 -20.53
CA THR A 309 -10.06 20.64 -20.18
C THR A 309 -10.46 21.44 -21.42
N LEU A 310 -11.51 22.26 -21.29
CA LEU A 310 -11.94 23.19 -22.33
C LEU A 310 -11.22 24.51 -22.12
N ALA A 311 -10.43 24.95 -23.10
CA ALA A 311 -9.71 26.20 -23.00
C ALA A 311 -9.56 26.91 -24.36
N ALA A 312 -9.42 28.22 -24.30
CA ALA A 312 -9.09 29.09 -25.42
C ALA A 312 -7.94 30.02 -25.00
N GLY A 313 -7.12 30.45 -25.95
CA GLY A 313 -6.05 31.42 -25.66
C GLY A 313 -4.78 30.84 -25.05
N ILE A 314 -4.62 29.51 -25.09
CA ILE A 314 -3.47 28.80 -24.49
C ILE A 314 -2.40 28.53 -25.55
N LEU A 315 -1.17 28.93 -25.25
CA LEU A 315 0.03 28.53 -25.98
C LEU A 315 0.82 27.52 -25.17
N ALA A 316 1.18 26.39 -25.78
CA ALA A 316 1.93 25.34 -25.12
C ALA A 316 3.24 25.02 -25.83
N ARG A 317 4.20 24.45 -25.08
CA ARG A 317 5.42 23.85 -25.62
C ARG A 317 5.55 22.42 -25.12
N ASN A 318 6.01 21.53 -26.00
CA ASN A 318 6.38 20.18 -25.61
C ASN A 318 7.67 20.19 -24.76
N ARG A 319 8.13 19.02 -24.32
CA ARG A 319 9.33 18.89 -23.48
C ARG A 319 10.64 19.19 -24.18
N GLU A 320 10.67 19.11 -25.51
CA GLU A 320 11.79 19.57 -26.35
C GLU A 320 11.80 21.10 -26.50
N GLY A 321 10.86 21.82 -25.88
CA GLY A 321 10.72 23.27 -26.00
C GLY A 321 10.06 23.73 -27.31
N LYS A 322 9.67 22.81 -28.20
CA LYS A 322 9.01 23.15 -29.46
C LYS A 322 7.58 23.62 -29.22
N PRO A 323 7.13 24.70 -29.88
CA PRO A 323 5.74 25.16 -29.82
C PRO A 323 4.75 24.08 -30.27
N HIS A 324 3.64 23.95 -29.56
CA HIS A 324 2.56 23.04 -29.93
C HIS A 324 1.73 23.66 -31.07
N ARG A 325 1.93 23.19 -32.30
CA ARG A 325 1.31 23.76 -33.51
C ARG A 325 -0.23 23.78 -33.46
N GLY A 326 -0.87 22.73 -32.93
CA GLY A 326 -2.34 22.68 -32.79
C GLY A 326 -2.90 23.83 -31.94
N MET A 327 -2.40 23.98 -30.70
CA MET A 327 -2.75 25.10 -29.82
C MET A 327 -2.49 26.47 -30.45
N ALA A 328 -1.39 26.64 -31.17
CA ALA A 328 -1.12 27.89 -31.90
C ALA A 328 -2.14 28.16 -33.02
N GLY A 329 -2.58 27.11 -33.72
CA GLY A 329 -3.64 27.19 -34.73
C GLY A 329 -4.98 27.61 -34.13
N PHE A 330 -5.44 26.95 -33.06
CA PHE A 330 -6.69 27.31 -32.38
C PHE A 330 -6.69 28.77 -31.89
N LEU A 331 -5.57 29.25 -31.36
CA LEU A 331 -5.44 30.67 -30.99
C LEU A 331 -5.55 31.60 -32.21
N ALA A 332 -4.93 31.25 -33.33
CA ALA A 332 -4.97 32.05 -34.56
C ALA A 332 -6.38 32.13 -35.14
N GLU A 333 -7.13 31.02 -35.12
CA GLU A 333 -8.54 30.98 -35.54
C GLU A 333 -9.48 31.61 -34.51
N GLY A 334 -9.05 31.70 -33.25
CA GLY A 334 -9.86 32.20 -32.13
C GLY A 334 -10.89 31.20 -31.64
N GLU A 335 -10.58 29.91 -31.75
CA GLU A 335 -11.47 28.82 -31.40
C GLU A 335 -11.12 28.23 -30.03
N PRO A 336 -12.12 27.87 -29.22
CA PRO A 336 -11.91 27.06 -28.04
C PRO A 336 -11.57 25.61 -28.43
N VAL A 337 -10.81 24.92 -27.58
CA VAL A 337 -10.41 23.53 -27.81
C VAL A 337 -10.61 22.68 -26.56
N GLN A 338 -11.08 21.44 -26.79
CA GLN A 338 -11.07 20.38 -25.80
C GLN A 338 -9.71 19.67 -25.80
N ILE A 339 -8.96 19.85 -24.71
CA ILE A 339 -7.59 19.36 -24.59
C ILE A 339 -7.59 18.12 -23.71
N ALA A 340 -7.26 16.96 -24.28
CA ALA A 340 -7.15 15.69 -23.56
C ALA A 340 -5.98 15.69 -22.56
N LEU A 341 -6.11 14.91 -21.49
CA LEU A 341 -5.07 14.74 -20.45
C LEU A 341 -3.72 14.34 -21.05
N SER A 342 -3.71 13.40 -22.00
CA SER A 342 -2.50 12.92 -22.68
C SER A 342 -1.76 14.03 -23.44
N SER A 343 -2.47 15.06 -23.90
CA SER A 343 -1.85 16.22 -24.54
C SER A 343 -1.21 17.14 -23.51
N VAL A 344 -1.94 17.53 -22.46
CA VAL A 344 -1.42 18.39 -21.38
C VAL A 344 -0.21 17.75 -20.69
N ALA A 345 -0.26 16.44 -20.44
CA ALA A 345 0.80 15.68 -19.78
C ALA A 345 2.15 15.74 -20.53
N ARG A 346 2.13 15.92 -21.86
CA ARG A 346 3.34 16.03 -22.70
C ARG A 346 3.95 17.42 -22.73
N TRP A 347 3.26 18.43 -22.20
CA TRP A 347 3.75 19.80 -22.19
C TRP A 347 4.79 20.01 -21.08
N SER A 348 5.76 20.87 -21.35
CA SER A 348 6.70 21.37 -20.33
C SER A 348 6.34 22.78 -19.87
N PHE A 349 5.55 23.49 -20.68
CA PHE A 349 5.21 24.88 -20.48
C PHE A 349 3.87 25.20 -21.14
N ALA A 350 3.05 26.01 -20.46
CA ALA A 350 1.85 26.62 -21.02
C ALA A 350 1.80 28.10 -20.60
N LYS A 351 1.24 28.96 -21.44
CA LYS A 351 0.97 30.38 -21.12
C LYS A 351 -0.31 30.86 -21.79
N CYS A 352 -0.91 31.88 -21.22
CA CYS A 352 -1.98 32.66 -21.85
C CYS A 352 -1.43 33.98 -22.39
N LEU A 353 -2.11 34.57 -23.38
CA LEU A 353 -1.87 35.98 -23.70
C LEU A 353 -2.25 36.87 -22.50
N GLY A 354 -1.54 37.98 -22.35
CA GLY A 354 -1.72 38.90 -21.22
C GLY A 354 -1.41 38.33 -19.83
N ASN A 355 -0.88 37.10 -19.73
CA ASN A 355 -0.69 36.34 -18.49
C ASN A 355 -1.94 36.34 -17.61
N ARG A 356 -3.13 36.27 -18.22
CA ARG A 356 -4.41 36.24 -17.50
C ARG A 356 -5.28 35.11 -18.01
N LEU A 357 -5.94 34.41 -17.09
CA LEU A 357 -6.89 33.34 -17.35
C LEU A 357 -8.20 33.61 -16.64
N TYR A 358 -9.31 33.64 -17.39
CA TYR A 358 -10.65 33.61 -16.82
C TYR A 358 -11.20 32.18 -16.84
N ILE A 359 -11.69 31.71 -15.69
CA ILE A 359 -12.23 30.38 -15.50
C ILE A 359 -13.69 30.49 -15.10
N VAL A 360 -14.55 29.76 -15.80
CA VAL A 360 -15.97 29.59 -15.44
C VAL A 360 -16.30 28.11 -15.27
N GLU A 361 -17.32 27.81 -14.45
CA GLU A 361 -17.75 26.44 -14.23
C GLU A 361 -18.69 25.95 -15.33
N ASN A 362 -19.61 26.83 -15.77
CA ASN A 362 -20.70 26.48 -16.67
C ASN A 362 -20.29 26.56 -18.16
N PRO A 363 -20.50 25.50 -18.96
CA PRO A 363 -20.19 25.50 -20.39
C PRO A 363 -20.94 26.56 -21.21
N SER A 364 -22.17 26.90 -20.84
CA SER A 364 -22.98 27.90 -21.55
C SER A 364 -22.40 29.31 -21.37
N VAL A 365 -21.97 29.63 -20.15
CA VAL A 365 -21.28 30.89 -19.85
C VAL A 365 -19.95 30.94 -20.59
N TYR A 366 -19.20 29.84 -20.60
CA TYR A 366 -17.95 29.74 -21.36
C TYR A 366 -18.15 30.01 -22.86
N ALA A 367 -19.19 29.44 -23.47
CA ALA A 367 -19.51 29.66 -24.87
C ALA A 367 -19.82 31.14 -25.17
N ILE A 368 -20.57 31.81 -24.29
CA ILE A 368 -20.82 33.26 -24.40
C ILE A 368 -19.51 34.04 -24.33
N LEU A 369 -18.62 33.70 -23.39
CA LEU A 369 -17.33 34.37 -23.26
C LEU A 369 -16.47 34.19 -24.51
N CYS A 370 -16.44 32.99 -25.10
CA CYS A 370 -15.74 32.75 -26.36
C CYS A 370 -16.28 33.61 -27.51
N GLY A 371 -17.60 33.89 -27.54
CA GLY A 371 -18.23 34.73 -28.55
C GLY A 371 -17.83 36.22 -28.49
N VAL A 372 -17.43 36.72 -27.31
CA VAL A 372 -16.99 38.12 -27.11
C VAL A 372 -15.48 38.27 -26.93
N TRP A 373 -14.76 37.14 -26.94
CA TRP A 373 -13.33 37.07 -26.65
C TRP A 373 -12.48 37.70 -27.75
N LYS A 374 -11.55 38.58 -27.35
CA LYS A 374 -10.66 39.33 -28.26
C LYS A 374 -9.27 38.72 -28.42
N ARG A 375 -9.05 37.53 -27.87
CA ARG A 375 -7.76 36.81 -27.97
C ARG A 375 -6.62 37.56 -27.27
N ASP A 376 -6.92 38.28 -26.21
CA ASP A 376 -5.99 39.04 -25.37
C ASP A 376 -5.71 38.38 -24.01
N CYS A 377 -6.57 37.45 -23.60
CA CYS A 377 -6.45 36.62 -22.39
C CYS A 377 -6.74 35.14 -22.70
N GLY A 378 -6.50 34.26 -21.73
CA GLY A 378 -6.97 32.88 -21.76
C GLY A 378 -8.38 32.74 -21.19
N LEU A 379 -9.16 31.81 -21.73
CA LEU A 379 -10.44 31.38 -21.17
C LEU A 379 -10.40 29.89 -20.88
N MET A 380 -11.04 29.44 -19.81
CA MET A 380 -11.13 28.02 -19.46
C MET A 380 -12.49 27.69 -18.83
N CYS A 381 -12.96 26.47 -19.07
CA CYS A 381 -14.16 25.94 -18.43
C CYS A 381 -13.82 24.69 -17.62
N MET A 382 -14.28 24.66 -16.36
CA MET A 382 -14.13 23.48 -15.49
C MET A 382 -15.18 22.40 -15.81
N ASN A 383 -16.37 22.80 -16.28
CA ASN A 383 -17.50 21.91 -16.53
C ASN A 383 -17.81 21.06 -15.28
N GLY A 384 -18.10 21.74 -14.17
CA GLY A 384 -18.34 21.17 -12.85
C GLY A 384 -17.05 20.88 -12.06
N GLN A 385 -16.97 19.68 -11.48
CA GLN A 385 -15.82 19.25 -10.67
C GLN A 385 -14.52 19.25 -11.50
N PRO A 386 -13.40 19.77 -10.94
CA PRO A 386 -12.11 19.76 -11.63
C PRO A 386 -11.67 18.36 -12.06
N ARG A 387 -11.06 18.29 -13.25
CA ARG A 387 -10.41 17.08 -13.79
C ARG A 387 -8.90 17.22 -13.68
N LEU A 388 -8.16 16.11 -13.74
CA LEU A 388 -6.69 16.14 -13.65
C LEU A 388 -6.06 17.00 -14.77
N SER A 389 -6.59 16.92 -15.99
CA SER A 389 -6.12 17.75 -17.12
C SER A 389 -6.24 19.26 -16.85
N ALA A 390 -7.31 19.69 -16.17
CA ALA A 390 -7.49 21.08 -15.75
C ALA A 390 -6.44 21.50 -14.70
N LEU A 391 -6.21 20.66 -13.68
CA LEU A 391 -5.20 20.94 -12.65
C LEU A 391 -3.79 20.99 -13.22
N LEU A 392 -3.41 20.04 -14.10
CA LEU A 392 -2.10 20.06 -14.74
C LEU A 392 -1.89 21.30 -15.63
N LEU A 393 -2.95 21.77 -16.29
CA LEU A 393 -2.87 23.02 -17.05
C LEU A 393 -2.64 24.21 -16.10
N LEU A 394 -3.35 24.26 -14.98
CA LEU A 394 -3.14 25.29 -13.96
C LEU A 394 -1.70 25.25 -13.41
N ASP A 395 -1.14 24.09 -13.10
CA ASP A 395 0.25 23.95 -12.65
C ASP A 395 1.25 24.53 -13.68
N LEU A 396 1.02 24.30 -14.97
CA LEU A 396 1.85 24.85 -16.05
C LEU A 396 1.71 26.37 -16.16
N LEU A 397 0.49 26.89 -16.02
CA LEU A 397 0.19 28.32 -16.09
C LEU A 397 0.70 29.09 -14.86
N ALA A 398 0.71 28.46 -13.68
CA ALA A 398 1.30 29.00 -12.46
C ALA A 398 2.80 29.25 -12.64
N LYS A 399 3.52 28.28 -13.25
CA LYS A 399 4.95 28.44 -13.59
C LYS A 399 5.20 29.59 -14.56
N ALA A 400 4.23 29.88 -15.43
CA ALA A 400 4.26 31.04 -16.33
C ALA A 400 3.79 32.36 -15.67
N LYS A 401 3.50 32.36 -14.36
CA LYS A 401 3.00 33.51 -13.59
C LYS A 401 1.68 34.08 -14.13
N THR A 402 0.78 33.19 -14.56
CA THR A 402 -0.55 33.58 -15.02
C THR A 402 -1.42 34.01 -13.83
N GLU A 403 -2.16 35.10 -13.98
CA GLU A 403 -3.18 35.55 -13.03
C GLU A 403 -4.51 34.85 -13.34
N VAL A 404 -5.09 34.17 -12.35
CA VAL A 404 -6.34 33.40 -12.50
C VAL A 404 -7.51 34.16 -11.90
N TRP A 405 -8.59 34.29 -12.66
CA TRP A 405 -9.87 34.86 -12.26
C TRP A 405 -10.93 33.78 -12.36
N TYR A 406 -11.40 33.28 -11.22
CA TYR A 406 -12.33 32.14 -11.16
C TYR A 406 -13.74 32.57 -10.78
N ALA A 407 -14.73 32.12 -11.54
CA ALA A 407 -16.14 32.23 -11.20
C ALA A 407 -16.81 30.84 -11.22
N GLY A 408 -17.71 30.59 -10.28
CA GLY A 408 -18.50 29.36 -10.20
C GLY A 408 -19.91 29.61 -9.68
N ASP A 409 -20.67 28.54 -9.50
CA ASP A 409 -22.02 28.62 -8.93
C ASP A 409 -22.01 28.97 -7.44
N PHE A 410 -23.10 29.60 -6.97
CA PHE A 410 -23.31 29.92 -5.56
C PHE A 410 -24.11 28.83 -4.88
N ASP A 411 -23.49 27.67 -4.78
CA ASP A 411 -23.97 26.54 -3.99
C ASP A 411 -22.82 25.95 -3.16
N PRO A 412 -23.09 24.97 -2.28
CA PRO A 412 -22.05 24.46 -1.39
C PRO A 412 -20.87 23.82 -2.12
N GLU A 413 -21.11 23.11 -3.22
CA GLU A 413 -20.10 22.45 -4.03
C GLU A 413 -19.26 23.47 -4.83
N GLY A 414 -19.89 24.45 -5.47
CA GLY A 414 -19.23 25.51 -6.25
C GLY A 414 -18.31 26.38 -5.38
N LEU A 415 -18.77 26.81 -4.20
CA LEU A 415 -17.93 27.55 -3.25
C LEU A 415 -16.77 26.72 -2.71
N LEU A 416 -16.99 25.42 -2.47
CA LEU A 416 -15.93 24.52 -2.03
C LEU A 416 -14.88 24.31 -3.14
N ILE A 417 -15.29 24.12 -4.39
CA ILE A 417 -14.37 24.05 -5.53
C ILE A 417 -13.54 25.33 -5.64
N ALA A 418 -14.17 26.50 -5.54
CA ALA A 418 -13.49 27.80 -5.63
C ALA A 418 -12.35 27.90 -4.60
N GLN A 419 -12.65 27.60 -3.34
CA GLN A 419 -11.65 27.58 -2.26
C GLN A 419 -10.51 26.59 -2.54
N LYS A 420 -10.85 25.36 -2.94
CA LYS A 420 -9.87 24.31 -3.22
C LYS A 420 -8.94 24.68 -4.37
N LEU A 421 -9.47 25.29 -5.43
CA LEU A 421 -8.68 25.78 -6.56
C LEU A 421 -7.73 26.90 -6.13
N LYS A 422 -8.18 27.84 -5.29
CA LYS A 422 -7.33 28.91 -4.76
C LYS A 422 -6.16 28.35 -3.93
N ARG A 423 -6.41 27.32 -3.11
CA ARG A 423 -5.36 26.68 -2.30
C ARG A 423 -4.40 25.82 -3.12
N HIS A 424 -4.90 25.20 -4.18
CA HIS A 424 -4.08 24.41 -5.09
C HIS A 424 -3.20 25.29 -6.00
N TYR A 425 -3.74 26.40 -6.51
CA TYR A 425 -3.01 27.27 -7.43
C TYR A 425 -1.94 28.10 -6.71
N SER A 426 -0.68 27.90 -7.08
CA SER A 426 0.47 28.58 -6.46
C SER A 426 0.71 30.02 -6.95
N GLY A 427 -0.05 30.50 -7.95
CA GLY A 427 0.06 31.85 -8.49
C GLY A 427 -1.01 32.82 -7.95
N SER A 428 -1.15 33.98 -8.59
CA SER A 428 -2.20 34.96 -8.26
C SER A 428 -3.57 34.42 -8.63
N PHE A 429 -4.48 34.33 -7.65
CA PHE A 429 -5.82 33.79 -7.81
C PHE A 429 -6.85 34.77 -7.23
N HIS A 430 -7.89 35.08 -8.01
CA HIS A 430 -8.94 36.02 -7.67
C HIS A 430 -10.31 35.38 -7.86
N PHE A 431 -11.21 35.57 -6.88
CA PHE A 431 -12.61 35.24 -7.07
C PHE A 431 -13.28 36.33 -7.92
N TRP A 432 -13.94 35.91 -8.99
CA TRP A 432 -14.52 36.78 -10.02
C TRP A 432 -16.05 36.74 -9.94
N HIS A 433 -16.65 37.86 -9.53
CA HIS A 433 -18.08 37.97 -9.18
C HIS A 433 -18.56 36.84 -8.28
N MET A 434 -17.89 36.62 -7.15
CA MET A 434 -18.32 35.64 -6.13
C MET A 434 -18.61 36.28 -4.77
N SER A 435 -18.94 37.58 -4.74
CA SER A 435 -19.28 38.29 -3.50
C SER A 435 -20.70 37.97 -3.02
N SER A 436 -21.03 38.40 -1.80
CA SER A 436 -22.39 38.28 -1.27
C SER A 436 -23.42 39.07 -2.09
N ALA A 437 -22.99 40.15 -2.75
CA ALA A 437 -23.84 40.95 -3.64
C ALA A 437 -24.13 40.20 -4.94
N ASP A 438 -23.12 39.54 -5.50
CA ASP A 438 -23.25 38.71 -6.71
C ASP A 438 -24.17 37.51 -6.45
N TYR A 439 -24.08 36.90 -5.26
CA TYR A 439 -25.02 35.88 -4.82
C TYR A 439 -26.46 36.40 -4.82
N ARG A 440 -26.72 37.57 -4.20
CA ARG A 440 -28.06 38.16 -4.17
C ARG A 440 -28.61 38.43 -5.58
N ALA A 441 -27.76 38.84 -6.51
CA ALA A 441 -28.13 39.06 -7.90
C ALA A 441 -28.39 37.76 -8.68
N SER A 442 -27.79 36.65 -8.28
CA SER A 442 -27.90 35.34 -8.95
C SER A 442 -28.85 34.33 -8.26
N MET A 443 -29.36 34.66 -7.07
CA MET A 443 -30.17 33.77 -6.23
C MET A 443 -31.40 33.20 -6.95
N SER A 444 -31.46 31.88 -7.08
CA SER A 444 -32.56 31.14 -7.72
C SER A 444 -33.69 30.78 -6.74
N GLY A 445 -34.71 30.08 -7.24
CA GLY A 445 -35.74 29.45 -6.40
C GLY A 445 -35.35 28.07 -5.86
N GLU A 446 -34.22 27.52 -6.31
CA GLU A 446 -33.75 26.16 -5.99
C GLU A 446 -33.35 26.08 -4.52
N LYS A 447 -33.98 25.18 -3.76
CA LYS A 447 -33.71 25.00 -2.33
C LYS A 447 -32.52 24.06 -2.12
N ILE A 448 -31.63 24.43 -1.21
CA ILE A 448 -30.51 23.58 -0.81
C ILE A 448 -30.92 22.73 0.39
N THR A 449 -30.62 21.44 0.34
CA THR A 449 -30.95 20.53 1.45
C THR A 449 -30.08 20.83 2.68
N PRO A 450 -30.59 20.61 3.91
CA PRO A 450 -29.80 20.83 5.13
C PRO A 450 -28.48 20.06 5.17
N ARG A 451 -28.44 18.86 4.56
CA ARG A 451 -27.22 18.06 4.44
C ARG A 451 -26.16 18.76 3.58
N ARG A 452 -26.56 19.32 2.42
CA ARG A 452 -25.65 20.06 1.53
C ARG A 452 -25.18 21.37 2.16
N LEU A 453 -26.05 22.07 2.90
CA LEU A 453 -25.67 23.30 3.60
C LEU A 453 -24.54 23.10 4.62
N LYS A 454 -24.38 21.91 5.22
CA LYS A 454 -23.26 21.61 6.12
C LYS A 454 -21.90 21.63 5.41
N ILE A 455 -21.84 21.47 4.09
CA ILE A 455 -20.58 21.58 3.33
C ILE A 455 -20.00 22.99 3.46
N LEU A 456 -20.85 24.02 3.60
CA LEU A 456 -20.43 25.40 3.77
C LEU A 456 -19.66 25.65 5.07
N ASP A 457 -19.78 24.76 6.07
CA ASP A 457 -19.00 24.83 7.30
C ASP A 457 -17.50 24.58 7.05
N GLY A 458 -17.15 23.98 5.91
CA GLY A 458 -15.77 23.79 5.44
C GLY A 458 -15.18 24.98 4.69
N ILE A 459 -15.93 26.06 4.48
CA ILE A 459 -15.41 27.29 3.87
C ILE A 459 -14.67 28.11 4.94
N ALA A 460 -13.35 28.14 4.83
CA ALA A 460 -12.45 28.89 5.71
C ALA A 460 -11.78 30.08 5.00
N ASP A 461 -11.93 30.21 3.68
CA ASP A 461 -11.44 31.38 2.94
C ASP A 461 -12.21 32.65 3.33
N GLU A 462 -11.47 33.70 3.67
CA GLU A 462 -12.03 34.95 4.18
C GLU A 462 -12.90 35.69 3.16
N GLU A 463 -12.54 35.66 1.88
CA GLU A 463 -13.27 36.34 0.81
C GLU A 463 -14.61 35.66 0.50
N LEU A 464 -14.67 34.33 0.63
CA LEU A 464 -15.90 33.56 0.39
C LEU A 464 -16.80 33.44 1.63
N ARG A 465 -16.29 33.75 2.82
CA ARG A 465 -17.02 33.56 4.09
C ARG A 465 -18.34 34.31 4.12
N GLU A 466 -18.36 35.58 3.68
CA GLU A 466 -19.59 36.38 3.65
C GLU A 466 -20.62 35.78 2.68
N THR A 467 -20.16 35.36 1.50
CA THR A 467 -20.99 34.71 0.48
C THR A 467 -21.55 33.38 1.00
N ALA A 468 -20.72 32.54 1.64
CA ALA A 468 -21.14 31.27 2.22
C ALA A 468 -22.20 31.45 3.30
N LEU A 469 -22.06 32.47 4.17
CA LEU A 469 -23.08 32.81 5.17
C LEU A 469 -24.38 33.27 4.52
N ALA A 470 -24.32 34.07 3.46
CA ALA A 470 -25.50 34.52 2.73
C ALA A 470 -26.26 33.35 2.06
N VAL A 471 -25.54 32.42 1.42
CA VAL A 471 -26.11 31.19 0.85
C VAL A 471 -26.74 30.34 1.95
N LYS A 472 -26.04 30.16 3.08
CA LYS A 472 -26.52 29.37 4.22
C LYS A 472 -27.79 29.96 4.85
N ALA A 473 -27.85 31.29 5.01
CA ALA A 473 -29.00 31.98 5.58
C ALA A 473 -30.24 31.91 4.67
N ALA A 474 -30.05 32.07 3.37
CA ALA A 474 -31.14 32.00 2.40
C ALA A 474 -31.60 30.57 2.10
N GLY A 475 -30.71 29.59 2.21
CA GLY A 475 -31.00 28.18 1.91
C GLY A 475 -31.32 27.91 0.45
N ARG A 476 -30.81 28.75 -0.47
CA ARG A 476 -31.08 28.69 -1.92
C ARG A 476 -29.79 28.81 -2.71
N ALA A 477 -29.73 28.14 -3.87
CA ALA A 477 -28.58 28.23 -4.77
C ALA A 477 -28.65 29.50 -5.63
N GLY A 478 -27.51 30.08 -6.00
CA GLY A 478 -27.41 31.11 -7.04
C GLY A 478 -26.69 30.55 -8.27
N TYR A 479 -27.19 30.91 -9.46
CA TYR A 479 -26.70 30.34 -10.73
C TYR A 479 -25.77 31.31 -11.47
N GLN A 480 -24.62 30.81 -11.91
CA GLN A 480 -23.59 31.55 -12.63
C GLN A 480 -24.14 32.22 -13.89
N GLU A 481 -25.08 31.57 -14.59
CA GLU A 481 -25.68 32.09 -15.82
C GLU A 481 -26.32 33.46 -15.59
N ARG A 482 -26.84 33.76 -14.40
CA ARG A 482 -27.46 35.07 -14.15
C ARG A 482 -26.48 36.23 -14.16
N LEU A 483 -25.19 35.95 -14.07
CA LEU A 483 -24.11 36.94 -14.10
C LEU A 483 -23.40 37.00 -15.46
N TRP A 484 -23.88 36.29 -16.49
CA TRP A 484 -23.23 36.20 -17.81
C TRP A 484 -22.87 37.57 -18.41
N ALA A 485 -23.73 38.58 -18.24
CA ALA A 485 -23.52 39.91 -18.80
C ALA A 485 -22.36 40.67 -18.11
N ALA A 486 -22.17 40.45 -16.81
CA ALA A 486 -21.03 41.00 -16.09
C ALA A 486 -19.73 40.35 -16.56
N TYR A 487 -19.73 39.02 -16.69
CA TYR A 487 -18.57 38.27 -17.17
C TYR A 487 -18.17 38.69 -18.59
N ALA A 488 -19.13 38.79 -19.51
CA ALA A 488 -18.88 39.17 -20.89
C ALA A 488 -18.29 40.59 -21.01
N ARG A 489 -18.77 41.54 -20.20
CA ARG A 489 -18.22 42.90 -20.16
C ARG A 489 -16.76 42.91 -19.71
N ASP A 490 -16.44 42.24 -18.61
CA ASP A 490 -15.08 42.22 -18.07
C ASP A 490 -14.08 41.60 -19.05
N VAL A 491 -14.44 40.48 -19.70
CA VAL A 491 -13.60 39.84 -20.73
C VAL A 491 -13.43 40.76 -21.95
N ALA A 492 -14.50 41.43 -22.40
CA ALA A 492 -14.42 42.35 -23.53
C ALA A 492 -13.59 43.62 -23.23
N GLU A 493 -13.49 44.02 -21.95
CA GLU A 493 -12.75 45.20 -21.50
C GLU A 493 -11.30 44.90 -21.07
N ALA A 494 -10.97 43.65 -20.75
CA ALA A 494 -9.65 43.23 -20.26
C ALA A 494 -8.49 43.74 -21.16
N GLY A 495 -8.63 43.65 -22.49
CA GLY A 495 -7.60 44.14 -23.43
C GLY A 495 -7.36 45.64 -23.44
N ARG A 496 -8.34 46.48 -23.02
CA ARG A 496 -8.18 47.95 -23.06
C ARG A 496 -7.25 48.47 -21.96
N LYS A 497 -7.17 47.79 -20.81
CA LYS A 497 -6.36 48.22 -19.67
C LYS A 497 -4.87 47.89 -19.86
N GLN A 498 -4.53 46.88 -20.66
CA GLN A 498 -3.14 46.45 -20.90
C GLN A 498 -2.39 47.40 -21.85
N THR A 499 -3.03 47.85 -22.93
CA THR A 499 -2.49 48.86 -23.87
C THR A 499 -2.22 50.24 -23.27
N ARG A 500 -2.77 50.55 -22.09
CA ARG A 500 -2.53 51.81 -21.36
C ARG A 500 -1.41 51.72 -20.32
N LYS A 501 -0.93 50.53 -19.99
CA LYS A 501 0.20 50.32 -19.06
C LYS A 501 1.54 50.14 -19.80
N GLU A 502 1.49 49.84 -21.09
CA GLU A 502 2.66 49.66 -21.98
C GLU A 502 2.90 50.86 -22.91
N ARG A 503 2.06 51.90 -22.83
CA ARG A 503 2.27 53.25 -23.39
C ARG A 503 2.51 54.20 -22.25
#